data_AF-A0A3P7NTJ1-F1
#
_entry.id   AF-A0A3P7NTJ1-F1
#
_cell.length_a   1.000
_cell.length_b   1.000
_cell.length_c   1.000
_cell.angle_alpha   90.00
_cell.angle_beta   90.00
_cell.angle_gamma   90.00
#
_symmetry.space_group_name_H-M   'P 1'
#
loop_
_entity.id
_entity.type
_entity.pdbx_description
1 polymer ?
#
loop_
_entity_poly.entity_id
_entity_poly.type
_entity_poly.pdbx_seq_one_letter_code
_entity_poly.pdbx_strand_id
1 'polypeptide(L)'
;MFVGETFSIWMGGERLEFDYQNDSWLDEMRSIRDGTTAEPKLETAATVTLQLEKCDMQLPTSSSSVANTQPYDSDDEEDFLPYDLPADAEPERTAPPPNYIRDCMEQLSEKEKYEVFEAALFALDAMIRRKAVGFVDIAEQLAKKLVYLENKFSTKNFEETRKQCLTSCLVMRPEIAPKLGDIVFSRHCSFFHRYLILECFLAAAKELSEFQKEPAKKIVEVRKDEKKEGEVRSFSFLEHFSESSQN
;
A
#
# COMPACT_ATOMS: atom_id res chain seq x y z
N MET A 1 28.54 -8.30 -23.25
CA MET A 1 29.26 -7.69 -24.37
C MET A 1 28.33 -7.53 -25.58
N PHE A 2 27.68 -8.57 -26.13
CA PHE A 2 26.65 -8.43 -27.21
C PHE A 2 25.52 -7.45 -26.86
N VAL A 3 25.04 -7.51 -25.62
CA VAL A 3 24.02 -6.58 -25.09
C VAL A 3 24.49 -5.12 -25.18
N GLY A 4 25.78 -4.85 -24.95
CA GLY A 4 26.36 -3.51 -25.01
C GLY A 4 26.36 -2.94 -26.42
N GLU A 5 26.71 -3.75 -27.42
CA GLU A 5 26.58 -3.38 -28.83
C GLU A 5 25.13 -3.11 -29.21
N THR A 6 24.19 -3.99 -28.84
CA THR A 6 22.76 -3.77 -29.13
C THR A 6 22.19 -2.54 -28.44
N PHE A 7 22.66 -2.23 -27.23
CA PHE A 7 22.24 -1.06 -26.48
C PHE A 7 22.84 0.23 -27.05
N SER A 8 24.06 0.17 -27.62
CA SER A 8 24.67 1.32 -28.30
C SER A 8 23.86 1.78 -29.52
N ILE A 9 23.27 0.83 -30.26
CA ILE A 9 22.36 1.14 -31.39
C ILE A 9 21.11 1.88 -30.89
N TRP A 10 20.59 1.49 -29.74
CA TRP A 10 19.40 2.12 -29.15
C TRP A 10 19.68 3.53 -28.62
N MET A 11 20.88 3.79 -28.09
CA MET A 11 21.30 5.09 -27.57
C MET A 11 21.63 6.13 -28.65
N GLY A 12 21.65 5.75 -29.94
CA GLY A 12 21.88 6.68 -31.06
C GLY A 12 23.27 7.33 -31.08
N GLY A 13 24.23 6.80 -30.32
CA GLY A 13 25.62 7.23 -30.29
C GLY A 13 26.51 6.45 -31.28
N GLU A 14 27.83 6.58 -31.13
CA GLU A 14 28.78 5.76 -31.89
C GLU A 14 28.53 4.28 -31.61
N ARG A 15 28.44 3.48 -32.68
CA ARG A 15 28.19 2.04 -32.58
C ARG A 15 29.42 1.37 -31.97
N LEU A 16 29.22 0.75 -30.81
CA LEU A 16 30.27 -0.03 -30.17
C LEU A 16 30.39 -1.39 -30.86
N GLU A 17 31.56 -1.67 -31.40
CA GLU A 17 31.91 -2.97 -31.94
C GLU A 17 32.81 -3.70 -30.95
N PHE A 18 32.50 -4.96 -30.69
CA PHE A 18 33.29 -5.81 -29.83
C PHE A 18 33.57 -7.11 -30.57
N ASP A 19 34.73 -7.71 -30.31
CA ASP A 19 35.06 -9.01 -30.86
C ASP A 19 34.37 -10.12 -30.05
N TYR A 20 33.76 -11.07 -30.77
CA TYR A 20 33.12 -12.24 -30.17
C TYR A 20 33.48 -13.52 -30.91
N GLN A 21 33.49 -14.62 -30.17
CA GLN A 21 33.50 -15.95 -30.75
C GLN A 21 32.08 -16.33 -31.18
N ASN A 22 31.89 -16.79 -32.42
CA ASN A 22 30.57 -17.16 -32.93
C ASN A 22 30.11 -18.49 -32.33
N ASP A 23 29.45 -18.39 -31.17
CA ASP A 23 28.94 -19.52 -30.40
C ASP A 23 27.40 -19.62 -30.51
N SER A 24 26.85 -20.82 -30.25
CA SER A 24 25.40 -21.10 -30.25
C SER A 24 24.58 -20.07 -29.46
N TRP A 25 25.13 -19.58 -28.35
CA TRP A 25 24.48 -18.57 -27.51
C TRP A 25 24.30 -17.21 -28.21
N LEU A 26 25.25 -16.79 -29.05
CA LEU A 26 25.11 -15.54 -29.81
C LEU A 26 24.06 -15.65 -30.90
N ASP A 27 23.91 -16.83 -31.49
CA ASP A 27 22.90 -17.08 -32.52
C ASP A 27 21.48 -17.09 -31.90
N GLU A 28 21.33 -17.66 -30.71
CA GLU A 28 20.10 -17.55 -29.91
C GLU A 28 19.79 -16.09 -29.56
N MET A 29 20.77 -15.32 -29.09
CA MET A 29 20.56 -13.91 -28.74
C MET A 29 20.23 -13.03 -29.95
N ARG A 30 20.81 -13.32 -31.13
CA ARG A 30 20.43 -12.69 -32.39
C ARG A 30 19.01 -13.05 -32.82
N SER A 31 18.63 -14.32 -32.70
CA SER A 31 17.28 -14.81 -32.96
C SER A 31 16.23 -14.13 -32.07
N ILE A 32 16.52 -13.96 -30.77
CA ILE A 32 15.66 -13.23 -29.82
C ILE A 32 15.54 -11.75 -30.19
N ARG A 33 16.66 -11.08 -30.52
CA ARG A 33 16.68 -9.66 -30.90
C ARG A 33 15.90 -9.40 -32.18
N ASP A 34 16.09 -10.24 -33.19
CA ASP A 34 15.51 -10.07 -34.53
C ASP A 34 14.06 -10.58 -34.58
N GLY A 35 13.52 -11.05 -33.45
CA GLY A 35 12.16 -11.60 -33.34
C GLY A 35 11.93 -12.84 -34.20
N THR A 36 13.02 -13.46 -34.68
CA THR A 36 12.97 -14.68 -35.48
C THR A 36 13.03 -15.86 -34.53
N THR A 37 11.95 -16.09 -33.80
CA THR A 37 11.78 -17.34 -33.06
C THR A 37 11.57 -18.44 -34.11
N ALA A 38 12.55 -19.33 -34.25
CA ALA A 38 12.30 -20.62 -34.89
C ALA A 38 11.40 -21.44 -33.97
N GLU A 39 10.10 -21.17 -34.04
CA GLU A 39 9.07 -21.97 -33.39
C GLU A 39 9.13 -23.41 -33.94
N PRO A 40 9.13 -24.46 -33.09
CA PRO A 40 8.61 -25.74 -33.52
C PRO A 40 7.09 -25.59 -33.73
N LYS A 41 6.71 -25.35 -34.99
CA LYS A 41 5.40 -25.55 -35.64
C LYS A 41 4.22 -25.86 -34.69
N LEU A 42 3.31 -24.89 -34.48
CA LEU A 42 1.85 -25.07 -34.42
C LEU A 42 1.09 -23.73 -34.32
N GLU A 43 0.64 -23.27 -35.48
CA GLU A 43 -0.67 -22.70 -35.85
C GLU A 43 -1.52 -21.88 -34.84
N THR A 44 -1.62 -20.59 -35.20
CA THR A 44 -2.88 -19.84 -35.46
C THR A 44 -3.35 -18.76 -34.47
N ALA A 45 -3.28 -17.54 -35.02
CA ALA A 45 -4.18 -16.39 -34.94
C ALA A 45 -4.02 -15.33 -33.83
N ALA A 46 -3.47 -14.21 -34.32
CA ALA A 46 -3.95 -12.84 -34.18
C ALA A 46 -3.80 -12.14 -32.82
N THR A 47 -3.16 -10.97 -32.81
CA THR A 47 -3.75 -9.71 -32.31
C THR A 47 -2.84 -8.51 -32.61
N VAL A 48 -3.36 -7.64 -33.48
CA VAL A 48 -3.48 -6.18 -33.36
C VAL A 48 -2.25 -5.36 -32.93
N THR A 49 -1.78 -4.58 -33.90
CA THR A 49 -0.89 -3.42 -33.79
C THR A 49 -1.52 -2.31 -32.96
N LEU A 50 -0.80 -1.75 -31.97
CA LEU A 50 -1.10 -0.44 -31.40
C LEU A 50 0.17 0.40 -31.37
N GLN A 51 0.09 1.53 -32.07
CA GLN A 51 1.13 2.55 -32.16
C GLN A 51 1.27 3.28 -30.82
N LEU A 52 2.51 3.48 -30.40
CA LEU A 52 2.87 4.28 -29.22
C LEU A 52 3.46 5.60 -29.70
N GLU A 53 2.74 6.69 -29.45
CA GLU A 53 3.23 8.06 -29.66
C GLU A 53 4.32 8.41 -28.63
N LYS A 54 5.36 9.10 -29.12
CA LYS A 54 6.46 9.63 -28.32
C LYS A 54 5.99 10.86 -27.54
N CYS A 55 6.22 10.88 -26.23
CA CYS A 55 6.28 12.12 -25.46
C CYS A 55 7.75 12.42 -25.10
N ASP A 56 8.25 13.54 -25.63
CA ASP A 56 9.56 14.11 -25.33
C ASP A 56 9.62 14.61 -23.88
N MET A 57 10.56 14.10 -23.09
CA MET A 57 10.94 14.70 -21.81
C MET A 57 12.22 15.53 -21.99
N GLN A 58 12.06 16.84 -21.93
CA GLN A 58 13.14 17.82 -22.00
C GLN A 58 13.59 18.16 -20.57
N LEU A 59 14.84 17.84 -20.23
CA LEU A 59 15.48 18.21 -18.96
C LEU A 59 15.93 19.68 -19.01
N PRO A 60 15.62 20.53 -18.01
CA PRO A 60 16.22 21.85 -17.93
C PRO A 60 17.66 21.76 -17.39
N THR A 61 18.58 22.27 -18.19
CA THR A 61 19.97 22.60 -17.80
C THR A 61 19.96 23.78 -16.83
N SER A 62 20.59 23.62 -15.67
CA SER A 62 20.87 24.72 -14.74
C SER A 62 22.23 25.30 -15.07
N SER A 63 22.25 26.55 -15.52
CA SER A 63 23.46 27.35 -15.67
C SER A 63 23.19 28.76 -15.19
N SER A 64 23.83 29.16 -14.08
CA SER A 64 24.32 30.54 -13.87
C SER A 64 25.07 30.61 -12.54
N SER A 65 26.38 30.47 -12.60
CA SER A 65 27.30 31.02 -11.59
C SER A 65 27.64 32.44 -12.01
N VAL A 66 27.19 33.44 -11.27
CA VAL A 66 27.68 34.82 -11.39
C VAL A 66 28.12 35.28 -10.02
N ALA A 67 29.43 35.38 -9.85
CA ALA A 67 30.06 36.11 -8.76
C ALA A 67 29.81 37.60 -8.97
N ASN A 68 29.35 38.29 -7.92
CA ASN A 68 29.46 39.74 -7.85
C ASN A 68 29.99 40.12 -6.47
N THR A 69 31.27 40.46 -6.43
CA THR A 69 31.94 41.08 -5.29
C THR A 69 31.75 42.59 -5.38
N GLN A 70 31.02 43.17 -4.43
CA GLN A 70 31.09 44.59 -4.10
C GLN A 70 31.17 44.73 -2.58
N PRO A 71 32.12 45.52 -2.03
CA PRO A 71 32.20 45.77 -0.60
C PRO A 71 31.18 46.85 -0.24
N TYR A 72 30.16 46.47 0.51
CA TYR A 72 29.25 47.39 1.17
C TYR A 72 29.83 47.68 2.57
N ASP A 73 30.32 48.90 2.73
CA ASP A 73 30.66 49.49 4.03
C ASP A 73 29.37 50.04 4.64
N SER A 74 28.90 49.40 5.71
CA SER A 74 27.77 49.87 6.51
C SER A 74 27.93 49.40 7.93
N ASP A 75 28.42 50.34 8.72
CA ASP A 75 28.50 50.31 10.17
C ASP A 75 27.12 50.60 10.80
N ASP A 76 26.14 49.73 10.55
CA ASP A 76 24.87 49.74 11.30
C ASP A 76 24.72 48.38 12.00
N GLU A 77 25.21 48.32 13.24
CA GLU A 77 24.89 47.27 14.20
C GLU A 77 23.44 47.42 14.70
N GLU A 78 22.47 47.19 13.81
CA GLU A 78 21.13 46.82 14.26
C GLU A 78 21.12 45.32 14.58
N ASP A 79 21.24 45.03 15.88
CA ASP A 79 20.93 43.73 16.47
C ASP A 79 19.44 43.42 16.23
N PHE A 80 19.14 42.88 15.05
CA PHE A 80 17.82 42.38 14.71
C PHE A 80 17.52 41.19 15.62
N LEU A 81 16.77 41.46 16.70
CA LEU A 81 16.15 40.42 17.49
C LEU A 81 15.37 39.49 16.53
N PRO A 82 15.62 38.17 16.55
CA PRO A 82 14.81 37.23 15.81
C PRO A 82 13.35 37.50 16.14
N TYR A 83 12.56 37.80 15.10
CA TYR A 83 11.13 37.96 15.27
C TYR A 83 10.59 36.62 15.79
N ASP A 84 10.11 36.59 17.03
CA ASP A 84 9.37 35.45 17.56
C ASP A 84 8.07 35.37 16.77
N LEU A 85 8.13 34.65 15.63
CA LEU A 85 6.97 34.14 14.95
C LEU A 85 6.21 33.36 16.03
N PRO A 86 4.99 33.78 16.44
CA PRO A 86 4.16 32.90 17.26
C PRO A 86 4.11 31.60 16.49
N ALA A 87 4.58 30.51 17.13
CA ALA A 87 4.67 29.19 16.51
C ALA A 87 3.42 29.03 15.68
N ASP A 88 3.62 28.98 14.35
CA ASP A 88 2.57 28.97 13.37
C ASP A 88 1.71 27.76 13.74
N ALA A 89 0.69 27.98 14.55
CA ALA A 89 -0.42 27.08 14.70
C ALA A 89 -1.16 27.27 13.39
N GLU A 90 -0.56 26.76 12.31
CA GLU A 90 -1.24 26.50 11.07
C GLU A 90 -2.55 25.87 11.53
N PRO A 91 -3.70 26.51 11.30
CA PRO A 91 -4.97 25.94 11.73
C PRO A 91 -4.96 24.55 11.14
N GLU A 92 -5.01 23.49 11.95
CA GLU A 92 -4.85 22.12 11.49
C GLU A 92 -5.78 21.94 10.29
N ARG A 93 -5.19 22.00 9.09
CA ARG A 93 -5.88 21.90 7.81
C ARG A 93 -6.12 20.40 7.59
N THR A 94 -6.77 19.80 8.56
CA THR A 94 -7.02 18.38 8.66
C THR A 94 -8.50 18.22 8.43
N ALA A 95 -8.85 17.77 7.22
CA ALA A 95 -10.21 17.36 6.95
C ALA A 95 -10.65 16.30 7.98
N PRO A 96 -11.90 16.30 8.44
CA PRO A 96 -12.38 15.30 9.38
C PRO A 96 -12.27 13.89 8.75
N PRO A 97 -11.89 12.86 9.53
CA PRO A 97 -11.77 11.52 9.00
C PRO A 97 -13.14 10.98 8.56
N PRO A 98 -13.21 10.26 7.43
CA PRO A 98 -14.45 9.66 6.95
C PRO A 98 -15.04 8.64 7.94
N ASN A 99 -16.36 8.63 8.06
CA ASN A 99 -17.07 7.68 8.92
C ASN A 99 -17.31 6.34 8.24
N TYR A 100 -17.50 6.34 6.92
CA TYR A 100 -17.82 5.15 6.13
C TYR A 100 -16.68 4.77 5.19
N ILE A 101 -16.44 3.48 5.04
CA ILE A 101 -15.33 2.97 4.23
C ILE A 101 -15.55 3.23 2.73
N ARG A 102 -16.81 3.41 2.31
CA ARG A 102 -17.16 3.84 0.96
C ARG A 102 -16.71 5.28 0.70
N ASP A 103 -16.83 6.16 1.70
CA ASP A 103 -16.34 7.53 1.62
C ASP A 103 -14.81 7.54 1.52
N CYS A 104 -14.11 6.69 2.30
CA CYS A 104 -12.66 6.51 2.13
C CYS A 104 -12.32 6.11 0.70
N MET A 105 -13.06 5.15 0.14
CA MET A 105 -12.84 4.68 -1.22
C MET A 105 -13.01 5.81 -2.24
N GLU A 106 -13.97 6.71 -2.07
CA GLU A 106 -14.13 7.88 -2.95
C GLU A 106 -12.99 8.90 -2.73
N GLN A 107 -12.69 9.24 -1.48
CA GLN A 107 -11.67 10.23 -1.10
C GLN A 107 -10.25 9.84 -1.50
N LEU A 108 -9.92 8.54 -1.58
CA LEU A 108 -8.65 8.06 -2.14
C LEU A 108 -8.49 8.35 -3.65
N SER A 109 -9.54 8.78 -4.34
CA SER A 109 -9.50 9.23 -5.75
C SER A 109 -9.39 10.74 -5.90
N GLU A 110 -9.34 11.49 -4.79
CA GLU A 110 -9.24 12.95 -4.79
C GLU A 110 -7.96 13.41 -5.52
N LYS A 111 -8.08 14.52 -6.24
CA LYS A 111 -6.99 15.08 -7.06
C LYS A 111 -6.60 16.49 -6.64
N GLU A 112 -7.50 17.21 -5.98
CA GLU A 112 -7.30 18.62 -5.65
C GLU A 112 -7.04 18.83 -4.15
N LYS A 113 -7.78 18.12 -3.31
CA LYS A 113 -7.77 18.34 -1.85
C LYS A 113 -6.89 17.31 -1.14
N TYR A 114 -5.64 17.68 -0.87
CA TYR A 114 -4.68 16.79 -0.18
C TYR A 114 -5.20 16.38 1.21
N GLU A 115 -5.82 17.31 1.95
CA GLU A 115 -6.29 17.12 3.32
C GLU A 115 -7.32 15.99 3.41
N VAL A 116 -8.21 15.92 2.42
CA VAL A 116 -9.26 14.90 2.31
C VAL A 116 -8.65 13.54 1.99
N PHE A 117 -7.68 13.51 1.07
CA PHE A 117 -6.96 12.29 0.73
C PHE A 117 -6.19 11.71 1.92
N GLU A 118 -5.45 12.55 2.65
CA GLU A 118 -4.68 12.13 3.82
C GLU A 118 -5.59 11.64 4.95
N ALA A 119 -6.65 12.37 5.26
CA ALA A 119 -7.63 11.97 6.26
C ALA A 119 -8.24 10.59 5.93
N ALA A 120 -8.54 10.33 4.66
CA ALA A 120 -9.03 9.02 4.20
C ALA A 120 -8.00 7.92 4.34
N LEU A 121 -6.75 8.16 3.90
CA LEU A 121 -5.67 7.18 3.92
C LEU A 121 -5.33 6.74 5.35
N PHE A 122 -5.21 7.70 6.28
CA PHE A 122 -4.87 7.40 7.67
C PHE A 122 -6.02 6.77 8.46
N ALA A 123 -7.28 7.08 8.14
CA ALA A 123 -8.43 6.43 8.77
C ALA A 123 -8.64 4.98 8.29
N LEU A 124 -8.17 4.64 7.08
CA LEU A 124 -8.52 3.41 6.38
C LEU A 124 -8.12 2.14 7.12
N ASP A 125 -6.90 2.07 7.66
CA ASP A 125 -6.39 0.85 8.32
C ASP A 125 -7.26 0.43 9.50
N ALA A 126 -7.58 1.38 10.38
CA ALA A 126 -8.45 1.15 11.53
C ALA A 126 -9.86 0.71 11.10
N MET A 127 -10.37 1.24 9.98
CA MET A 127 -11.67 0.87 9.43
C MET A 127 -11.70 -0.54 8.85
N ILE A 128 -10.61 -0.96 8.21
CA ILE A 128 -10.46 -2.33 7.72
C ILE A 128 -10.37 -3.30 8.91
N ARG A 129 -9.49 -3.04 9.89
CA ARG A 129 -9.26 -3.92 11.04
C ARG A 129 -10.52 -4.11 11.90
N ARG A 130 -11.35 -3.07 12.05
CA ARG A 130 -12.65 -3.18 12.74
C ARG A 130 -13.78 -3.77 11.89
N LYS A 131 -13.50 -4.15 10.63
CA LYS A 131 -14.48 -4.60 9.64
C LYS A 131 -15.68 -3.65 9.53
N ALA A 132 -15.40 -2.38 9.23
CA ALA A 132 -16.42 -1.35 9.08
C ALA A 132 -17.55 -1.76 8.11
N VAL A 133 -18.75 -1.22 8.33
CA VAL A 133 -19.95 -1.54 7.53
C VAL A 133 -19.68 -1.32 6.04
N GLY A 134 -19.93 -2.35 5.23
CA GLY A 134 -19.71 -2.33 3.78
C GLY A 134 -18.29 -2.72 3.34
N PHE A 135 -17.34 -2.95 4.25
CA PHE A 135 -15.98 -3.42 3.89
C PHE A 135 -16.03 -4.69 3.06
N VAL A 136 -16.83 -5.68 3.47
CA VAL A 136 -16.98 -6.97 2.77
C VAL A 136 -17.33 -6.76 1.30
N ASP A 137 -18.25 -5.85 0.98
CA ASP A 137 -18.70 -5.65 -0.41
C ASP A 137 -17.65 -4.97 -1.28
N ILE A 138 -16.80 -4.12 -0.69
CA ILE A 138 -15.82 -3.32 -1.43
C ILE A 138 -14.39 -3.83 -1.31
N ALA A 139 -14.13 -4.88 -0.53
CA ALA A 139 -12.78 -5.27 -0.14
C ALA A 139 -11.87 -5.58 -1.34
N GLU A 140 -12.38 -6.29 -2.35
CA GLU A 140 -11.64 -6.59 -3.59
C GLU A 140 -11.32 -5.31 -4.37
N GLN A 141 -12.29 -4.41 -4.51
CA GLN A 141 -12.12 -3.14 -5.21
C GLN A 141 -11.14 -2.22 -4.48
N LEU A 142 -11.23 -2.18 -3.16
CA LEU A 142 -10.34 -1.40 -2.29
C LEU A 142 -8.91 -1.92 -2.37
N ALA A 143 -8.70 -3.24 -2.29
CA ALA A 143 -7.38 -3.84 -2.42
C ALA A 143 -6.77 -3.54 -3.80
N LYS A 144 -7.55 -3.68 -4.88
CA LYS A 144 -7.10 -3.32 -6.23
C LYS A 144 -6.74 -1.83 -6.32
N LYS A 145 -7.55 -0.95 -5.72
CA LYS A 145 -7.25 0.49 -5.69
C LYS A 145 -5.95 0.78 -4.94
N LEU A 146 -5.73 0.16 -3.78
CA LEU A 146 -4.51 0.31 -2.99
C LEU A 146 -3.25 -0.13 -3.76
N VAL A 147 -3.34 -1.20 -4.56
CA VAL A 147 -2.23 -1.67 -5.41
C VAL A 147 -1.80 -0.59 -6.42
N TYR A 148 -2.75 0.09 -7.05
CA TYR A 148 -2.50 1.11 -8.06
C TYR A 148 -2.53 2.54 -7.50
N LEU A 149 -2.53 2.71 -6.18
CA LEU A 149 -2.62 4.02 -5.56
C LEU A 149 -1.27 4.74 -5.69
N GLU A 150 -1.28 5.92 -6.29
CA GLU A 150 -0.08 6.74 -6.51
C GLU A 150 0.01 7.88 -5.49
N ASN A 151 1.23 8.23 -5.11
CA ASN A 151 1.49 9.35 -4.20
C ASN A 151 1.47 10.69 -4.94
N LYS A 152 0.28 11.25 -5.17
CA LYS A 152 0.13 12.53 -5.89
C LYS A 152 0.43 13.75 -5.05
N PHE A 153 0.26 13.64 -3.73
CA PHE A 153 0.37 14.76 -2.79
C PHE A 153 1.67 14.75 -1.99
N SER A 154 2.60 13.82 -2.29
CA SER A 154 3.82 13.62 -1.50
C SER A 154 3.53 13.40 -0.01
N THR A 155 2.48 12.64 0.29
CA THR A 155 2.01 12.35 1.65
C THR A 155 3.08 11.63 2.48
N LYS A 156 3.21 12.05 3.74
CA LYS A 156 4.16 11.46 4.70
C LYS A 156 3.83 9.99 4.93
N ASN A 157 4.86 9.13 4.92
CA ASN A 157 4.74 7.69 5.15
C ASN A 157 3.69 7.01 4.24
N PHE A 158 3.44 7.56 3.04
CA PHE A 158 2.43 7.05 2.12
C PHE A 158 2.63 5.57 1.80
N GLU A 159 3.85 5.19 1.43
CA GLU A 159 4.19 3.82 1.03
C GLU A 159 3.96 2.82 2.16
N GLU A 160 4.36 3.18 3.37
CA GLU A 160 4.17 2.35 4.56
C GLU A 160 2.68 2.23 4.90
N THR A 161 1.95 3.35 4.93
CA THR A 161 0.51 3.36 5.24
C THR A 161 -0.29 2.57 4.20
N ARG A 162 0.04 2.72 2.91
CA ARG A 162 -0.55 1.96 1.81
C ARG A 162 -0.32 0.46 1.97
N LYS A 163 0.92 0.07 2.27
CA LYS A 163 1.29 -1.34 2.53
C LYS A 163 0.54 -1.90 3.74
N GLN A 164 0.45 -1.14 4.83
CA GLN A 164 -0.29 -1.53 6.03
C GLN A 164 -1.78 -1.74 5.72
N CYS A 165 -2.42 -0.80 5.03
CA CYS A 165 -3.83 -0.93 4.64
C CYS A 165 -4.06 -2.17 3.75
N LEU A 166 -3.18 -2.42 2.77
CA LEU A 166 -3.28 -3.58 1.89
C LEU A 166 -3.06 -4.90 2.66
N THR A 167 -2.13 -4.92 3.60
CA THR A 167 -1.90 -6.04 4.51
C THR A 167 -3.13 -6.30 5.39
N SER A 168 -3.69 -5.26 6.01
CA SER A 168 -4.91 -5.34 6.81
C SER A 168 -6.09 -5.89 6.00
N CYS A 169 -6.23 -5.49 4.72
CA CYS A 169 -7.24 -6.06 3.82
C CYS A 169 -7.08 -7.58 3.67
N LEU A 170 -5.85 -8.05 3.45
CA LEU A 170 -5.53 -9.46 3.27
C LEU A 170 -5.71 -10.27 4.56
N VAL A 171 -5.33 -9.72 5.71
CA VAL A 171 -5.50 -10.38 7.01
C VAL A 171 -6.98 -10.48 7.37
N MET A 172 -7.74 -9.40 7.22
CA MET A 172 -9.17 -9.38 7.55
C MET A 172 -10.02 -10.20 6.58
N ARG A 173 -9.59 -10.33 5.32
CA ARG A 173 -10.25 -11.14 4.29
C ARG A 173 -9.23 -11.81 3.35
N PRO A 174 -8.73 -13.00 3.72
CA PRO A 174 -7.76 -13.76 2.90
C PRO A 174 -8.29 -14.18 1.53
N GLU A 175 -9.62 -14.21 1.34
CA GLU A 175 -10.29 -14.54 0.06
C GLU A 175 -9.90 -13.60 -1.09
N ILE A 176 -9.34 -12.42 -0.80
CA ILE A 176 -8.89 -11.45 -1.81
C ILE A 176 -7.54 -11.87 -2.42
N ALA A 177 -6.76 -12.71 -1.73
CA ALA A 177 -5.40 -13.07 -2.16
C ALA A 177 -5.34 -13.67 -3.58
N PRO A 178 -6.21 -14.60 -4.01
CA PRO A 178 -6.21 -15.10 -5.39
C PRO A 178 -6.41 -14.00 -6.43
N LYS A 179 -7.28 -13.02 -6.16
CA LYS A 179 -7.54 -11.89 -7.05
C LYS A 179 -6.33 -10.98 -7.23
N LEU A 180 -5.56 -10.77 -6.17
CA LEU A 180 -4.27 -10.07 -6.28
C LEU A 180 -3.20 -10.95 -6.93
N GLY A 181 -3.26 -12.27 -6.75
CA GLY A 181 -2.41 -13.24 -7.45
C GLY A 181 -2.55 -13.11 -8.97
N ASP A 182 -3.78 -12.99 -9.48
CA ASP A 182 -4.04 -12.75 -10.90
C ASP A 182 -3.33 -11.49 -11.41
N ILE A 183 -3.27 -10.43 -10.58
CA ILE A 183 -2.54 -9.19 -10.90
C ILE A 183 -1.03 -9.44 -10.94
N VAL A 184 -0.46 -10.20 -10.02
CA VAL A 184 0.99 -10.50 -10.00
C VAL A 184 1.43 -11.18 -11.29
N PHE A 185 0.67 -12.19 -11.75
CA PHE A 185 0.98 -12.95 -12.95
C PHE A 185 0.51 -12.30 -14.26
N SER A 186 -0.19 -11.17 -14.17
CA SER A 186 -0.60 -10.40 -15.36
C SER A 186 0.60 -9.78 -16.08
N ARG A 187 0.58 -9.80 -17.42
CA ARG A 187 1.62 -9.19 -18.27
C ARG A 187 1.76 -7.68 -18.06
N HIS A 188 0.66 -6.99 -17.79
CA HIS A 188 0.60 -5.53 -17.63
C HIS A 188 0.95 -5.04 -16.21
N CYS A 189 1.31 -5.94 -15.30
CA CYS A 189 1.65 -5.57 -13.94
C CYS A 189 3.11 -5.09 -13.86
N SER A 190 3.30 -3.82 -13.51
CA SER A 190 4.62 -3.23 -13.25
C SER A 190 5.36 -3.99 -12.14
N PHE A 191 6.68 -4.05 -12.24
CA PHE A 191 7.53 -4.72 -11.23
C PHE A 191 7.29 -4.18 -9.82
N PHE A 192 7.07 -2.86 -9.69
CA PHE A 192 6.74 -2.21 -8.44
C PHE A 192 5.45 -2.75 -7.80
N HIS A 193 4.37 -2.90 -8.57
CA HIS A 193 3.11 -3.47 -8.07
C HIS A 193 3.27 -4.94 -7.70
N ARG A 194 4.02 -5.72 -8.49
CA ARG A 194 4.33 -7.13 -8.16
C ARG A 194 5.05 -7.23 -6.83
N TYR A 195 6.09 -6.42 -6.64
CA TYR A 195 6.86 -6.37 -5.39
C TYR A 195 5.96 -6.01 -4.20
N LEU A 196 5.15 -4.95 -4.32
CA LEU A 196 4.22 -4.52 -3.28
C LEU A 196 3.25 -5.64 -2.87
N ILE A 197 2.60 -6.31 -3.84
CA ILE A 197 1.64 -7.38 -3.56
C ILE A 197 2.33 -8.55 -2.86
N LEU A 198 3.50 -8.98 -3.33
CA LEU A 198 4.25 -10.09 -2.73
C LEU A 198 4.74 -9.75 -1.32
N GLU A 199 5.17 -8.51 -1.07
CA GLU A 199 5.54 -8.05 0.27
C GLU A 199 4.32 -8.07 1.22
N CYS A 200 3.16 -7.63 0.74
CA CYS A 200 1.91 -7.69 1.52
C CYS A 200 1.46 -9.13 1.78
N PHE A 201 1.61 -10.06 0.83
CA PHE A 201 1.35 -11.48 1.07
C PHE A 201 2.24 -12.04 2.17
N LEU A 202 3.53 -11.71 2.15
CA LEU A 202 4.46 -12.13 3.18
C LEU A 202 4.08 -11.55 4.56
N ALA A 203 3.78 -10.26 4.62
CA ALA A 203 3.38 -9.59 5.86
C ALA A 203 2.07 -10.16 6.43
N ALA A 204 1.05 -10.33 5.58
CA ALA A 204 -0.24 -10.89 5.98
C ALA A 204 -0.11 -12.34 6.45
N ALA A 205 0.70 -13.16 5.76
CA ALA A 205 0.94 -14.54 6.17
C ALA A 205 1.64 -14.63 7.54
N LYS A 206 2.60 -13.74 7.82
CA LYS A 206 3.24 -13.63 9.13
C LYS A 206 2.25 -13.25 10.22
N GLU A 207 1.47 -12.20 9.99
CA GLU A 207 0.46 -11.72 10.95
C GLU A 207 -0.56 -12.84 11.25
N LEU A 208 -1.08 -13.52 10.22
CA LEU A 208 -2.01 -14.65 10.36
C LEU A 208 -1.38 -15.85 11.09
N SER A 209 -0.08 -16.11 10.91
CA SER A 209 0.62 -17.17 11.62
C SER A 209 0.79 -16.86 13.11
N GLU A 210 0.93 -15.58 13.48
CA GLU A 210 1.04 -15.14 14.87
C GLU A 210 -0.30 -15.21 15.60
N PHE A 211 -1.41 -14.93 14.91
CA PHE A 211 -2.77 -15.10 15.46
C PHE A 211 -3.06 -16.53 15.94
N GLN A 212 -2.45 -17.55 15.33
CA GLN A 212 -2.61 -18.95 15.76
C GLN A 212 -1.75 -19.32 16.97
N LYS A 213 -0.77 -18.48 17.33
CA LYS A 213 0.22 -18.76 18.37
C LYS A 213 -0.14 -18.15 19.73
N GLU A 214 -1.10 -17.23 19.80
CA GLU A 214 -1.75 -16.84 21.05
C GLU A 214 -2.30 -18.12 21.71
N PRO A 215 -1.65 -18.64 22.77
CA PRO A 215 -2.05 -19.90 23.34
C PRO A 215 -3.42 -19.67 23.97
N ALA A 216 -4.38 -20.55 23.65
CA ALA A 216 -5.58 -20.75 24.43
C ALA A 216 -5.21 -20.55 25.92
N LYS A 217 -5.69 -19.43 26.50
CA LYS A 217 -5.43 -19.08 27.89
C LYS A 217 -5.63 -20.35 28.71
N LYS A 218 -4.53 -20.80 29.35
CA LYS A 218 -4.52 -21.90 30.30
C LYS A 218 -5.81 -21.83 31.11
N ILE A 219 -6.70 -22.80 30.88
CA ILE A 219 -7.76 -23.11 31.83
C ILE A 219 -7.00 -23.44 33.10
N VAL A 220 -6.99 -22.49 34.03
CA VAL A 220 -6.54 -22.73 35.40
C VAL A 220 -7.45 -23.83 35.90
N GLU A 221 -6.91 -25.04 36.02
CA GLU A 221 -7.51 -26.08 36.85
C GLU A 221 -7.71 -25.47 38.23
N VAL A 222 -8.94 -25.06 38.51
CA VAL A 222 -9.39 -24.73 39.85
C VAL A 222 -9.22 -26.02 40.63
N ARG A 223 -8.19 -26.05 41.49
CA ARG A 223 -8.06 -27.05 42.54
C ARG A 223 -9.39 -27.07 43.27
N LYS A 224 -10.04 -28.24 43.21
CA LYS A 224 -11.28 -28.52 43.92
C LYS A 224 -10.94 -28.60 45.40
N ASP A 225 -10.92 -27.45 46.07
CA ASP A 225 -10.88 -27.41 47.53
C ASP A 225 -12.20 -28.00 48.05
N GLU A 226 -12.07 -29.12 48.75
CA GLU A 226 -13.17 -29.80 49.44
C GLU A 226 -13.79 -28.86 50.46
N LYS A 227 -14.97 -28.30 50.13
CA LYS A 227 -15.78 -27.55 51.07
C LYS A 227 -16.70 -28.52 51.82
N LYS A 228 -16.42 -28.60 53.13
CA LYS A 228 -17.15 -29.35 54.15
C LYS A 228 -18.67 -29.22 54.03
N GLU A 229 -19.34 -30.34 54.27
CA GLU A 229 -20.79 -30.50 54.39
C GLU A 229 -21.40 -29.43 55.30
N GLY A 230 -22.28 -28.63 54.71
CA GLY A 230 -23.17 -27.71 55.40
C GLY A 230 -24.45 -28.43 55.79
N GLU A 231 -24.64 -28.51 57.10
CA GLU A 231 -25.81 -28.94 57.85
C GLU A 231 -27.13 -28.38 57.28
N VAL A 232 -28.07 -29.30 57.04
CA VAL A 232 -29.44 -29.04 56.60
C VAL A 232 -30.19 -28.29 57.70
N ARG A 233 -30.58 -27.04 57.44
CA ARG A 233 -31.71 -26.42 58.15
C ARG A 233 -32.74 -25.92 57.15
N SER A 234 -33.82 -26.67 57.11
CA SER A 234 -35.10 -26.33 56.48
C SER A 234 -35.53 -24.93 56.87
N PHE A 235 -35.92 -24.11 55.90
CA PHE A 235 -36.90 -23.05 56.14
C PHE A 235 -37.95 -23.10 55.03
N SER A 236 -39.15 -23.39 55.49
CA SER A 236 -40.42 -23.53 54.78
C SER A 236 -40.77 -22.29 53.96
N PHE A 237 -41.03 -22.49 52.67
CA PHE A 237 -41.68 -21.54 51.79
C PHE A 237 -43.17 -21.47 52.15
N LEU A 238 -43.61 -20.36 52.73
CA LEU A 238 -45.02 -20.08 52.97
C LEU A 238 -45.55 -19.21 51.82
N GLU A 239 -46.53 -19.76 51.10
CA GLU A 239 -47.26 -19.14 50.00
C GLU A 239 -48.16 -17.97 50.43
N HIS A 240 -48.59 -17.25 49.39
CA HIS A 240 -49.73 -16.34 49.28
C HIS A 240 -49.52 -14.86 49.63
N PHE A 241 -49.09 -14.12 48.61
CA PHE A 241 -49.37 -12.70 48.48
C PHE A 241 -50.75 -12.50 47.82
N SER A 242 -51.53 -11.65 48.47
CA SER A 242 -52.92 -11.27 48.23
C SER A 242 -53.18 -10.67 46.84
N GLU A 243 -54.20 -11.16 46.13
CA GLU A 243 -54.87 -10.44 45.04
C GLU A 243 -55.82 -9.38 45.65
N SER A 244 -55.60 -8.12 45.32
CA SER A 244 -56.53 -7.03 45.62
C SER A 244 -57.58 -6.94 44.51
N SER A 245 -58.84 -7.16 44.89
CA SER A 245 -60.01 -6.84 44.06
C SER A 245 -60.18 -5.33 43.89
N GLN A 246 -60.40 -4.90 42.64
CA GLN A 246 -61.25 -3.76 42.32
C GLN A 246 -62.62 -4.29 41.91
N ASN A 247 -63.59 -4.18 42.81
CA ASN A 247 -64.92 -3.59 42.59
C ASN A 247 -65.67 -3.47 43.91
#